data_AF-A0A3C1N6P2-F1
#
_entry.id   AF-A0A3C1N6P2-F1
#
_cell.length_a   1.000
_cell.length_b   1.000
_cell.length_c   1.000
_cell.angle_alpha   90.00
_cell.angle_beta   90.00
_cell.angle_gamma   90.00
#
_symmetry.space_group_name_H-M   'P 1'
#
loop_
_entity.id
_entity.type
_entity.pdbx_description
1 polymer ?
#
loop_
_entity_poly.entity_id
_entity_poly.type
_entity_poly.pdbx_seq_one_letter_code
_entity_poly.pdbx_strand_id
1 'polypeptide(L)'
;MIRSLAALVRRLSGNIRTLALKNIYSRLIHLLESRAQQEGDHRVIHERLTHQLMADMIGASREMVSRIMSDLSKGGYIETSRESICIKRRLPSGW
;
A
#
# COMPACT_ATOMS: atom_id res chain seq x y z
N MET A 1 -31.98 -26.60 4.08
CA MET A 1 -30.57 -26.99 4.30
C MET A 1 -29.69 -26.46 3.16
N ILE A 2 -29.52 -25.12 3.02
CA ILE A 2 -28.69 -24.49 1.95
C ILE A 2 -27.93 -23.23 2.45
N ARG A 3 -28.03 -22.86 3.74
CA ARG A 3 -27.39 -21.63 4.25
C ARG A 3 -25.90 -21.77 4.56
N SER A 4 -25.41 -23.01 4.66
CA SER A 4 -24.04 -23.32 5.12
C SER A 4 -22.96 -23.24 4.03
N LEU A 5 -23.35 -23.29 2.75
CA LEU A 5 -22.42 -23.21 1.61
C LEU A 5 -22.01 -21.77 1.29
N ALA A 6 -22.94 -20.81 1.40
CA ALA A 6 -22.64 -19.39 1.16
C ALA A 6 -21.62 -18.82 2.17
N ALA A 7 -21.58 -19.36 3.40
CA ALA A 7 -20.61 -18.96 4.41
C ALA A 7 -19.19 -19.45 4.11
N LEU A 8 -19.05 -20.66 3.55
CA LEU A 8 -17.75 -21.23 3.16
C LEU A 8 -17.15 -20.46 1.97
N VAL A 9 -17.99 -20.11 0.98
CA VAL A 9 -17.60 -19.28 -0.17
C VAL A 9 -17.16 -17.88 0.29
N ARG A 10 -17.83 -17.29 1.30
CA ARG A 10 -17.41 -15.99 1.88
C ARG A 10 -16.11 -16.07 2.67
N ARG A 11 -15.82 -17.21 3.33
CA ARG A 11 -14.55 -17.42 4.04
C ARG A 11 -13.36 -17.61 3.09
N LEU A 12 -13.55 -18.28 1.95
CA LEU A 12 -12.51 -18.33 0.90
C LEU A 12 -12.31 -16.97 0.21
N SER A 13 -13.39 -16.22 -0.05
CA SER A 13 -13.31 -14.86 -0.61
C SER A 13 -12.63 -13.85 0.33
N GLY A 14 -12.60 -14.10 1.64
CA GLY A 14 -11.88 -13.28 2.60
C GLY A 14 -10.36 -13.38 2.47
N ASN A 15 -9.84 -14.59 2.24
CA ASN A 15 -8.39 -14.83 2.14
C ASN A 15 -7.78 -14.33 0.82
N ILE A 16 -8.53 -14.40 -0.29
CA ILE A 16 -8.07 -13.85 -1.58
C ILE A 16 -7.80 -12.36 -1.47
N ARG A 17 -8.65 -11.62 -0.73
CA ARG A 17 -8.47 -10.18 -0.52
C ARG A 17 -7.19 -9.89 0.26
N THR A 18 -6.88 -10.64 1.31
CA THR A 18 -5.67 -10.47 2.13
C THR A 18 -4.40 -10.81 1.36
N LEU A 19 -4.40 -11.87 0.55
CA LEU A 19 -3.25 -12.24 -0.29
C LEU A 19 -2.99 -11.22 -1.41
N ALA A 20 -4.05 -10.73 -2.08
CA ALA A 20 -3.93 -9.68 -3.09
C ALA A 20 -3.43 -8.36 -2.46
N LEU A 21 -3.98 -7.98 -1.30
CA LEU A 21 -3.52 -6.81 -0.54
C LEU A 21 -2.07 -6.93 -0.13
N LYS A 22 -1.63 -8.10 0.35
CA LYS A 22 -0.24 -8.33 0.77
C LYS A 22 0.73 -8.20 -0.40
N ASN A 23 0.42 -8.79 -1.55
CA ASN A 23 1.27 -8.68 -2.74
C ASN A 23 1.37 -7.22 -3.23
N ILE A 24 0.24 -6.51 -3.23
CA ILE A 24 0.18 -5.10 -3.66
C ILE A 24 0.88 -4.19 -2.67
N TYR A 25 0.74 -4.44 -1.37
CA TYR A 25 1.47 -3.75 -0.31
C TYR A 25 2.96 -3.91 -0.48
N SER A 26 3.47 -5.14 -0.59
CA SER A 26 4.90 -5.38 -0.78
C SER A 26 5.44 -4.70 -2.05
N ARG A 27 4.74 -4.78 -3.19
CA ARG A 27 5.14 -4.06 -4.42
C ARG A 27 5.14 -2.55 -4.25
N LEU A 28 4.15 -2.00 -3.54
CA LEU A 28 4.09 -0.57 -3.23
C LEU A 28 5.27 -0.15 -2.36
N ILE A 29 5.59 -0.89 -1.30
CA ILE A 29 6.75 -0.63 -0.44
C ILE A 29 8.05 -0.69 -1.26
N HIS A 30 8.25 -1.71 -2.09
CA HIS A 30 9.43 -1.80 -2.94
C HIS A 30 9.54 -0.62 -3.92
N LEU A 31 8.42 -0.20 -4.51
CA LEU A 31 8.39 0.97 -5.39
C LEU A 31 8.76 2.25 -4.61
N LEU A 32 8.14 2.46 -3.45
CA LEU A 32 8.46 3.61 -2.59
C LEU A 32 9.92 3.56 -2.15
N GLU A 33 10.45 2.43 -1.70
CA GLU A 33 11.86 2.28 -1.29
C GLU A 33 12.83 2.49 -2.44
N SER A 34 12.50 2.00 -3.64
CA SER A 34 13.34 2.18 -4.84
C SER A 34 13.39 3.63 -5.32
N ARG A 35 12.34 4.41 -5.06
CA ARG A 35 12.24 5.83 -5.43
C ARG A 35 12.59 6.77 -4.28
N ALA A 36 12.55 6.26 -3.04
CA ALA A 36 12.88 7.01 -1.86
C ALA A 36 14.38 7.26 -1.81
N GLN A 37 14.75 8.52 -1.83
CA GLN A 37 16.11 8.93 -1.64
C GLN A 37 16.36 9.05 -0.13
N GLN A 38 17.44 8.43 0.33
CA GLN A 38 17.85 8.57 1.73
C GLN A 38 18.40 9.97 1.93
N GLU A 39 17.73 10.76 2.76
CA GLU A 39 18.08 12.14 3.06
C GLU A 39 18.23 12.27 4.59
N GLY A 40 19.46 12.03 5.06
CA GLY A 40 19.76 11.95 6.49
C GLY A 40 19.14 10.72 7.17
N ASP A 41 18.34 10.95 8.21
CA ASP A 41 17.63 9.92 8.98
C ASP A 41 16.27 9.55 8.35
N HIS A 42 15.81 10.33 7.36
CA HIS A 42 14.52 10.14 6.72
C HIS A 42 14.68 9.71 5.25
N ARG A 43 13.58 9.22 4.69
CA ARG A 43 13.51 8.82 3.29
C ARG A 43 12.50 9.70 2.58
N VAL A 44 12.94 10.46 1.58
CA VAL A 44 12.08 11.41 0.88
C VAL A 44 11.97 10.99 -0.58
N ILE A 45 10.75 10.96 -1.07
CA ILE A 45 10.46 10.81 -2.50
C ILE A 45 10.11 12.21 -3.01
N HIS A 46 11.02 12.82 -3.77
CA HIS A 46 10.80 14.11 -4.44
C HIS A 46 9.96 14.01 -5.72
N GLU A 47 9.43 12.83 -6.01
CA GLU A 47 8.59 12.59 -7.17
C GLU A 47 7.11 12.66 -6.80
N ARG A 48 6.33 13.35 -7.63
CA ARG A 48 4.88 13.41 -7.52
C ARG A 48 4.25 12.10 -7.96
N LEU A 49 4.28 11.11 -7.07
CA LEU A 49 3.58 9.85 -7.26
C LEU A 49 2.09 10.05 -6.98
N THR A 50 1.28 10.05 -8.04
CA THR A 50 -0.18 9.99 -7.88
C THR A 50 -0.61 8.56 -7.57
N HIS A 51 -1.69 8.40 -6.80
CA HIS A 51 -2.25 7.07 -6.50
C HIS A 51 -2.60 6.25 -7.76
N GLN A 52 -2.92 6.93 -8.87
CA GLN A 52 -3.13 6.32 -10.19
C GLN A 52 -1.83 5.77 -10.78
N LEU A 53 -0.75 6.56 -10.79
CA LEU A 53 0.55 6.12 -11.30
C LEU A 53 1.11 4.95 -10.48
N MET A 54 0.99 5.00 -9.16
CA MET A 54 1.37 3.88 -8.29
C MET A 54 0.55 2.62 -8.60
N ALA A 55 -0.75 2.77 -8.80
CA ALA A 55 -1.66 1.70 -9.16
C ALA A 55 -1.27 1.04 -10.49
N ASP A 56 -0.96 1.84 -11.51
CA ASP A 56 -0.49 1.39 -12.81
C ASP A 56 0.83 0.61 -12.69
N MET A 57 1.81 1.16 -11.95
CA MET A 57 3.13 0.53 -11.78
C MET A 57 3.10 -0.80 -11.01
N ILE A 58 2.24 -0.93 -9.99
CA ILE A 58 2.16 -2.17 -9.19
C ILE A 58 1.07 -3.13 -9.68
N GLY A 59 0.30 -2.76 -10.71
CA GLY A 59 -0.83 -3.53 -11.23
C GLY A 59 -1.97 -3.69 -10.23
N ALA A 60 -2.33 -2.61 -9.53
CA ALA A 60 -3.39 -2.57 -8.54
C ALA A 60 -4.43 -1.48 -8.85
N SER A 61 -5.58 -1.53 -8.17
CA SER A 61 -6.55 -0.41 -8.25
C SER A 61 -6.07 0.80 -7.45
N ARG A 62 -6.33 2.00 -7.98
CA ARG A 62 -6.16 3.28 -7.26
C ARG A 62 -6.77 3.25 -5.86
N GLU A 63 -7.94 2.63 -5.71
CA GLU A 63 -8.61 2.47 -4.41
C GLU A 63 -7.78 1.67 -3.41
N MET A 64 -7.07 0.64 -3.88
CA MET A 64 -6.24 -0.20 -3.03
C MET A 64 -4.99 0.56 -2.57
N VAL A 65 -4.33 1.28 -3.50
CA VAL A 65 -3.22 2.18 -3.18
C VAL A 65 -3.65 3.27 -2.22
N SER A 66 -4.76 3.95 -2.50
CA SER A 66 -5.29 5.01 -1.65
C SER A 66 -5.58 4.52 -0.24
N ARG A 67 -6.06 3.27 -0.10
CA ARG A 67 -6.31 2.66 1.20
C ARG A 67 -5.01 2.40 1.96
N ILE A 68 -4.00 1.83 1.30
CA ILE A 68 -2.68 1.57 1.90
C ILE A 68 -1.99 2.88 2.29
N MET A 69 -1.97 3.87 1.39
CA MET A 69 -1.38 5.19 1.65
C MET A 69 -2.08 5.89 2.82
N SER A 70 -3.42 5.82 2.89
CA SER A 70 -4.17 6.38 4.02
C SER A 70 -3.88 5.65 5.33
N ASP A 71 -3.71 4.32 5.29
CA ASP A 71 -3.35 3.52 6.46
C ASP A 71 -1.94 3.83 6.97
N LEU A 72 -0.97 3.94 6.06
CA LEU A 72 0.40 4.36 6.35
C LEU A 72 0.47 5.80 6.88
N SER A 73 -0.34 6.70 6.34
CA SER A 73 -0.43 8.08 6.81
C SER A 73 -1.08 8.16 8.20
N LYS A 74 -2.18 7.42 8.43
CA LYS A 74 -2.82 7.30 9.75
C LYS A 74 -1.89 6.65 10.80
N GLY A 75 -1.07 5.70 10.37
CA GLY A 75 -0.07 5.05 11.20
C GLY A 75 1.16 5.91 11.50
N GLY A 76 1.27 7.10 10.89
CA GLY A 76 2.42 8.00 11.07
C GLY A 76 3.71 7.50 10.43
N TYR A 77 3.62 6.58 9.45
CA TYR A 77 4.77 6.05 8.73
C TYR A 77 5.21 6.97 7.59
N ILE A 78 4.23 7.55 6.89
CA ILE A 78 4.47 8.45 5.75
C ILE A 78 3.68 9.74 5.88
N GLU A 79 4.26 10.80 5.35
CA GLU A 79 3.67 12.11 5.21
C GLU A 79 3.65 12.46 3.72
N THR A 80 2.47 12.37 3.11
CA THR A 80 2.23 12.77 1.73
C THR A 80 2.02 14.29 1.66
N SER A 81 2.91 14.98 0.95
CA SER A 81 2.77 16.36 0.49
C SER A 81 2.28 16.41 -0.95
N ARG A 82 1.89 17.59 -1.46
CA ARG A 82 1.33 17.75 -2.82
C ARG A 82 2.25 17.26 -3.94
N GLU A 83 3.56 17.32 -3.71
CA GLU A 83 4.58 17.06 -4.74
C GLU A 83 5.67 16.08 -4.27
N SER A 84 5.60 15.63 -3.02
CA SER A 84 6.64 14.79 -2.42
C SER A 84 6.08 13.95 -1.27
N ILE A 85 6.70 12.80 -1.02
CA ILE A 85 6.30 11.86 0.04
C ILE A 85 7.47 11.72 1.00
N CYS A 86 7.27 12.09 2.26
CA CYS A 86 8.28 11.96 3.30
C CYS A 86 7.98 10.73 4.16
N ILE A 87 8.89 9.77 4.18
CA ILE A 87 8.83 8.57 5.00
C ILE A 87 9.55 8.90 6.31
N LYS A 88 8.76 9.18 7.36
CA LYS A 88 9.25 9.56 8.70
C LYS A 88 9.74 8.36 9.52
N ARG A 89 9.23 7.17 9.21
CA ARG A 89 9.60 5.93 9.90
C ARG A 89 9.85 4.84 8.88
N ARG A 90 10.74 3.90 9.23
CA ARG A 90 10.97 2.69 8.43
C ARG A 90 9.62 2.02 8.17
N LEU A 91 9.24 1.96 6.89
CA LEU A 91 8.03 1.30 6.46
C LEU A 91 8.10 -0.16 6.93
N PRO A 92 7.07 -0.69 7.60
CA PRO A 92 7.06 -2.10 7.94
C PRO A 92 7.08 -2.90 6.62
N SER A 93 8.08 -3.74 6.43
CA SER A 93 8.29 -4.52 5.20
C SER A 93 7.27 -5.66 5.00
N GLY A 94 6.25 -5.72 5.86
CA GLY A 94 5.11 -6.64 5.70
C GLY A 94 4.08 -6.48 6.81
N TRP A 95 2.81 -6.57 6.43
CA TRP A 95 1.70 -6.93 7.29
C TRP A 95 1.35 -8.41 7.09
#